data_AF-A0A9P7K479-F1
#
_entry.id   AF-A0A9P7K479-F1
#
_cell.length_a   1.000
_cell.length_b   1.000
_cell.length_c   1.000
_cell.angle_alpha   90.00
_cell.angle_beta   90.00
_cell.angle_gamma   90.00
#
_symmetry.space_group_name_H-M   'P 1'
#
loop_
_entity.id
_entity.type
_entity.pdbx_description
1 polymer ?
#
loop_
_entity_poly.entity_id
_entity_poly.type
_entity_poly.pdbx_seq_one_letter_code
_entity_poly.pdbx_strand_id
1 'polypeptide(L)'
;MPKLVLKSRNTRKCGVHISEQKIAAAERKFSTSRLPAGDPNATATIDVHFHIVSANDTLEGGWVPISQIEAQMDVLNDDYKDTGLRWNLVNTTRILSKEWFEGVAPDSPENDALKQVFRAGNESALNIYTVG
;
A
#
# COMPACT_ATOMS: atom_id res chain seq x y z
N MET A 1 -37.82 11.91 25.82
CA MET A 1 -37.03 10.80 25.25
C MET A 1 -35.87 11.38 24.45
N PRO A 2 -34.60 11.08 24.75
CA PRO A 2 -33.48 11.69 24.05
C PRO A 2 -33.32 11.06 22.65
N LYS A 3 -33.10 11.90 21.63
CA LYS A 3 -32.81 11.46 20.26
C LYS A 3 -31.40 10.86 20.21
N LEU A 4 -31.31 9.62 19.75
CA LEU A 4 -30.05 8.93 19.49
C LEU A 4 -29.34 9.60 18.30
N VAL A 5 -28.18 10.20 18.53
CA VAL A 5 -27.30 10.68 17.46
C VAL A 5 -26.57 9.47 16.87
N LEU A 6 -26.85 9.12 15.63
CA LEU A 6 -26.11 8.11 14.88
C LEU A 6 -24.68 8.61 14.63
N LYS A 7 -23.72 8.11 15.40
CA LYS A 7 -22.29 8.29 15.15
C LYS A 7 -21.97 7.59 13.83
N SER A 8 -21.63 8.35 12.79
CA SER A 8 -21.13 7.79 11.52
C SER A 8 -19.98 6.84 11.82
N ARG A 9 -20.18 5.54 11.63
CA ARG A 9 -19.09 4.58 11.63
C ARG A 9 -18.41 4.74 10.28
N ASN A 10 -17.23 5.35 10.25
CA ASN A 10 -16.36 5.30 9.08
C ASN A 10 -16.08 3.81 8.82
N THR A 11 -16.80 3.21 7.88
CA THR A 11 -16.57 1.84 7.48
C THR A 11 -15.23 1.80 6.77
N ARG A 12 -14.34 0.90 7.19
CA ARG A 12 -13.09 0.67 6.46
C ARG A 12 -13.47 0.26 5.03
N LYS A 13 -13.05 1.05 4.06
CA LYS A 13 -13.14 0.72 2.64
C LYS A 13 -11.79 0.18 2.20
N CYS A 14 -11.79 -0.95 1.52
CA CYS A 14 -10.61 -1.53 0.90
C CYS A 14 -10.91 -1.70 -0.58
N GLY A 15 -10.12 -1.06 -1.45
CA GLY A 15 -10.30 -1.13 -2.92
C GLY A 15 -9.85 -2.46 -3.53
N VAL A 16 -9.42 -3.43 -2.72
CA VAL A 16 -9.05 -4.77 -3.19
C VAL A 16 -10.31 -5.61 -3.35
N HIS A 17 -10.90 -5.57 -4.53
CA HIS A 17 -11.99 -6.43 -4.95
C HIS A 17 -11.49 -7.42 -6.00
N ILE A 18 -11.66 -8.72 -5.76
CA ILE A 18 -11.23 -9.78 -6.69
C ILE A 18 -12.46 -10.57 -7.16
N SER A 19 -12.61 -10.73 -8.47
CA SER A 19 -13.73 -11.51 -9.02
C SER A 19 -13.57 -13.00 -8.69
N GLU A 20 -14.67 -13.73 -8.57
CA GLU A 20 -14.66 -15.18 -8.35
C GLU A 20 -13.80 -15.91 -9.38
N GLN A 21 -13.82 -15.45 -10.63
CA GLN A 21 -12.98 -16.00 -11.70
C GLN A 21 -11.49 -15.79 -11.44
N LYS A 22 -11.09 -14.59 -10.97
CA LYS A 22 -9.69 -14.30 -10.59
C LYS A 22 -9.28 -15.12 -9.35
N ILE A 23 -10.16 -15.29 -8.37
CA ILE A 23 -9.93 -16.19 -7.23
C ILE A 23 -9.67 -17.62 -7.72
N ALA A 24 -10.60 -18.19 -8.50
CA ALA A 24 -10.49 -19.56 -9.01
C ALA A 24 -9.24 -19.76 -9.90
N ALA A 25 -8.81 -18.74 -10.64
CA ALA A 25 -7.57 -18.78 -11.39
C ALA A 25 -6.33 -18.76 -10.49
N ALA A 26 -6.31 -17.91 -9.46
CA ALA A 26 -5.23 -17.83 -8.48
C ALA A 26 -5.08 -19.13 -7.69
N GLU A 27 -6.19 -19.70 -7.21
CA GLU A 27 -6.20 -20.99 -6.48
C GLU A 27 -5.70 -22.16 -7.33
N ARG A 28 -6.14 -22.26 -8.60
CA ARG A 28 -5.61 -23.27 -9.53
C ARG A 28 -4.11 -23.11 -9.72
N LYS A 29 -3.63 -21.90 -9.98
CA LYS A 29 -2.18 -21.63 -10.13
C LYS A 29 -1.41 -22.01 -8.86
N PHE A 30 -1.92 -21.63 -7.69
CA PHE A 30 -1.29 -21.97 -6.41
C PHE A 30 -1.23 -23.48 -6.21
N SER A 31 -2.30 -24.23 -6.50
CA SER A 31 -2.31 -25.69 -6.39
C SER A 31 -1.28 -26.39 -7.29
N THR A 32 -1.03 -25.86 -8.49
CA THR A 32 -0.09 -26.44 -9.46
C THR A 32 1.35 -25.98 -9.28
N SER A 33 1.58 -24.90 -8.51
CA SER A 33 2.90 -24.27 -8.34
C SER A 33 3.29 -24.15 -6.87
N ARG A 34 2.70 -24.98 -6.01
CA ARG A 34 2.97 -24.96 -4.57
C ARG A 34 4.42 -25.39 -4.32
N LEU A 35 5.18 -24.50 -3.69
CA LEU A 35 6.53 -24.80 -3.21
C LEU A 35 6.46 -25.58 -1.89
N PRO A 36 7.47 -26.42 -1.57
CA PRO A 36 7.59 -27.00 -0.24
C PRO A 36 7.67 -25.91 0.83
N ALA A 37 7.27 -26.25 2.05
CA ALA A 37 7.39 -25.32 3.17
C ALA A 37 8.86 -24.89 3.33
N GLY A 38 9.08 -23.58 3.43
CA GLY A 38 10.40 -23.00 3.68
C GLY A 38 10.83 -23.17 5.14
N ASP A 39 11.98 -22.59 5.47
CA ASP A 39 12.46 -22.50 6.85
C ASP A 39 11.46 -21.68 7.70
N PRO A 40 10.91 -22.25 8.78
CA PRO A 40 9.99 -21.54 9.67
C PRO A 40 10.63 -20.34 10.40
N ASN A 41 11.96 -20.26 10.42
CA ASN A 41 12.71 -19.16 11.02
C ASN A 41 13.30 -18.20 9.98
N ALA A 42 12.88 -18.29 8.71
CA ALA A 42 13.36 -17.40 7.67
C ALA A 42 13.09 -15.94 8.03
N THR A 43 14.12 -15.10 7.84
CA THR A 43 14.03 -13.65 8.04
C THR A 43 14.24 -12.93 6.72
N ALA A 44 13.54 -11.81 6.51
CA ALA A 44 13.76 -10.96 5.36
C ALA A 44 13.59 -9.49 5.71
N THR A 45 14.45 -8.66 5.13
CA THR A 45 14.26 -7.20 5.11
C THR A 45 13.66 -6.81 3.78
N ILE A 46 12.52 -6.13 3.83
CA ILE A 46 11.81 -5.61 2.66
C ILE A 46 12.13 -4.13 2.56
N ASP A 47 12.80 -3.76 1.47
CA ASP A 47 13.04 -2.36 1.14
C ASP A 47 11.73 -1.69 0.72
N VAL A 48 11.46 -0.52 1.29
CA VAL A 48 10.25 0.27 1.07
C VAL A 48 10.60 1.55 0.32
N HIS A 49 9.91 1.76 -0.80
CA HIS A 49 9.87 3.02 -1.51
C HIS A 49 8.50 3.67 -1.31
N PHE A 50 8.47 4.81 -0.62
CA PHE A 50 7.25 5.54 -0.35
C PHE A 50 7.07 6.65 -1.39
N HIS A 51 5.94 6.70 -2.07
CA HIS A 51 5.64 7.66 -3.12
C HIS A 51 4.43 8.49 -2.71
N ILE A 52 4.63 9.78 -2.52
CA ILE A 52 3.60 10.71 -2.09
C ILE A 52 3.12 11.48 -3.31
N VAL A 53 1.92 11.19 -3.77
CA VAL A 53 1.24 11.95 -4.81
C VAL A 53 0.42 13.04 -4.14
N SER A 54 0.64 14.29 -4.55
CA SER A 54 -0.01 15.46 -3.98
C SER A 54 -0.44 16.44 -5.07
N ALA A 55 -1.54 17.16 -4.84
CA ALA A 55 -1.98 18.27 -5.69
C ALA A 55 -1.21 19.57 -5.40
N ASN A 56 -0.72 19.74 -4.17
CA ASN A 56 0.05 20.89 -3.69
C ASN A 56 0.84 20.52 -2.43
N ASP A 57 1.46 21.51 -1.79
CA ASP A 57 2.31 21.33 -0.61
C ASP A 57 1.54 21.44 0.73
N THR A 58 0.22 21.27 0.72
CA THR A 58 -0.60 21.23 1.94
C THR A 58 -1.03 19.81 2.29
N LEU A 59 -1.34 19.57 3.57
CA LEU A 59 -1.80 18.26 4.03
C LEU A 59 -3.10 17.86 3.34
N GLU A 60 -4.02 18.79 3.13
CA GLU A 60 -5.29 18.59 2.41
C GLU A 60 -5.06 18.26 0.93
N GLY A 61 -3.98 18.78 0.33
CA GLY A 61 -3.56 18.43 -1.02
C GLY A 61 -2.72 17.16 -1.10
N GLY A 62 -2.67 16.34 -0.06
CA GLY A 62 -1.93 15.06 -0.06
C GLY A 62 -0.45 15.16 0.28
N TRP A 63 0.05 16.32 0.74
CA TRP A 63 1.45 16.47 1.15
C TRP A 63 1.72 15.81 2.52
N VAL A 64 1.75 14.48 2.55
CA VAL A 64 1.97 13.69 3.78
C VAL A 64 3.34 14.04 4.38
N PRO A 65 3.45 14.47 5.64
CA PRO A 65 4.73 14.81 6.26
C PRO A 65 5.59 13.56 6.53
N ILE A 66 6.91 13.72 6.53
CA ILE A 66 7.86 12.62 6.77
C ILE A 66 7.58 11.90 8.11
N SER A 67 7.19 12.63 9.15
CA SER A 67 6.84 12.03 10.44
C SER A 67 5.71 11.02 10.38
N GLN A 68 4.75 11.17 9.45
CA GLN A 68 3.69 10.18 9.24
C GLN A 68 4.22 8.93 8.50
N ILE A 69 5.21 9.08 7.63
CA ILE A 69 5.87 7.95 6.98
C ILE A 69 6.67 7.16 8.02
N GLU A 70 7.47 7.85 8.84
CA GLU A 70 8.23 7.24 9.93
C GLU A 70 7.32 6.47 10.88
N ALA A 71 6.21 7.08 11.32
CA ALA A 71 5.21 6.41 12.14
C ALA A 71 4.60 5.17 11.45
N GLN A 72 4.38 5.21 10.13
CA GLN A 72 3.90 4.04 9.39
C GLN A 72 4.95 2.91 9.32
N MET A 73 6.23 3.26 9.21
CA MET A 73 7.33 2.29 9.23
C MET A 73 7.49 1.65 10.61
N ASP A 74 7.27 2.41 11.68
CA ASP A 74 7.24 1.87 13.05
C ASP A 74 6.10 0.87 13.22
N VAL A 75 4.90 1.19 12.75
CA VAL A 75 3.74 0.28 12.78
C VAL A 75 4.03 -1.01 12.01
N LEU A 76 4.59 -0.92 10.79
CA LEU A 76 4.94 -2.11 10.01
C LEU A 76 5.95 -3.00 10.75
N ASN A 77 6.99 -2.40 11.34
CA ASN A 77 8.00 -3.16 12.05
C ASN A 77 7.50 -3.76 13.37
N ASP A 78 6.61 -3.08 14.10
CA ASP A 78 6.05 -3.61 15.35
C ASP A 78 5.03 -4.72 15.09
N ASP A 79 4.08 -4.51 14.16
CA ASP A 79 2.99 -5.46 13.88
C ASP A 79 3.51 -6.80 13.34
N TYR A 80 4.67 -6.80 12.68
CA TYR A 80 5.24 -7.98 12.06
C TYR A 80 6.53 -8.47 12.73
N LYS A 81 6.92 -7.92 13.89
CA LYS A 81 8.20 -8.25 14.55
C LYS A 81 8.41 -9.75 14.78
N ASP A 82 7.31 -10.47 15.05
CA ASP A 82 7.30 -11.91 15.35
C ASP A 82 7.25 -12.80 14.10
N THR A 83 7.21 -12.22 12.90
CA THR A 83 7.13 -12.98 11.63
C THR A 83 8.50 -13.22 10.97
N GLY A 84 9.57 -12.61 11.49
CA GLY A 84 10.89 -12.59 10.84
C GLY A 84 11.05 -11.54 9.73
N LEU A 85 9.98 -10.81 9.39
CA LEU A 85 10.03 -9.70 8.43
C LEU A 85 10.46 -8.39 9.11
N ARG A 86 11.16 -7.55 8.35
CA ARG A 86 11.56 -6.18 8.71
C ARG A 86 11.33 -5.26 7.52
N TRP A 87 11.01 -3.99 7.77
CA TRP A 87 10.78 -2.99 6.75
C TRP A 87 11.83 -1.89 6.85
N ASN A 88 12.53 -1.66 5.75
CA ASN A 88 13.58 -0.66 5.64
C ASN A 88 13.14 0.43 4.68
N LEU A 89 12.95 1.67 5.17
CA LEU A 89 12.61 2.79 4.29
C LEU A 89 13.86 3.23 3.52
N VAL A 90 13.86 3.00 2.20
CA VAL A 90 15.01 3.32 1.33
C VAL A 90 14.85 4.68 0.65
N ASN A 91 13.63 5.04 0.25
CA ASN A 91 13.37 6.31 -0.42
C ASN A 91 11.96 6.85 -0.14
N THR A 92 11.85 8.18 -0.16
CA THR A 92 10.57 8.89 -0.23
C THR A 92 10.57 9.79 -1.48
N THR A 93 9.63 9.55 -2.40
CA THR A 93 9.43 10.35 -3.61
C THR A 93 8.25 11.31 -3.41
N ARG A 94 8.42 12.58 -3.78
CA ARG A 94 7.33 13.56 -3.86
C ARG A 94 6.90 13.72 -5.32
N ILE A 95 5.63 13.51 -5.60
CA ILE A 95 5.04 13.57 -6.93
C ILE A 95 3.97 14.65 -6.90
N LEU A 96 4.35 15.87 -7.29
CA LEU A 96 3.43 17.00 -7.33
C LEU A 96 2.66 16.98 -8.67
N SER A 97 1.48 16.37 -8.64
CA SER A 97 0.58 16.24 -9.81
C SER A 97 -0.87 16.22 -9.35
N LYS A 98 -1.57 17.34 -9.59
CA LYS A 98 -3.02 17.42 -9.33
C LYS A 98 -3.81 16.40 -10.15
N GLU A 99 -3.39 16.14 -11.38
CA GLU A 99 -4.03 15.16 -12.27
C GLU A 99 -3.98 13.74 -11.67
N TRP A 100 -2.82 13.29 -11.20
CA TRP A 100 -2.73 11.98 -10.55
C TRP A 100 -3.37 11.97 -9.18
N PHE A 101 -3.28 13.07 -8.42
CA PHE A 101 -3.92 13.18 -7.12
C PHE A 101 -5.44 12.97 -7.21
N GLU A 102 -6.08 13.58 -8.21
CA GLU A 102 -7.53 13.50 -8.41
C GLU A 102 -7.98 12.30 -9.26
N GLY A 103 -7.12 11.80 -10.15
CA GLY A 103 -7.47 10.81 -11.17
C GLY A 103 -7.13 9.36 -10.84
N VAL A 104 -6.21 9.10 -9.91
CA VAL A 104 -5.81 7.72 -9.57
C VAL A 104 -6.92 7.06 -8.74
N ALA A 105 -7.43 5.95 -9.26
CA ALA A 105 -8.43 5.11 -8.59
C ALA A 105 -8.10 3.62 -8.78
N PRO A 106 -8.70 2.71 -7.99
CA PRO A 106 -8.57 1.28 -8.22
C PRO A 106 -8.93 0.91 -9.66
N ASP A 107 -8.11 0.07 -10.30
CA ASP A 107 -8.25 -0.42 -11.67
C ASP A 107 -8.29 0.67 -12.77
N SER A 108 -7.89 1.91 -12.48
CA SER A 108 -7.83 2.99 -13.48
C SER A 108 -6.53 2.96 -14.30
N PRO A 109 -6.54 3.43 -15.57
CA PRO A 109 -5.31 3.57 -16.37
C PRO A 109 -4.25 4.45 -15.70
N GLU A 110 -4.67 5.46 -14.94
CA GLU A 110 -3.80 6.38 -14.20
C GLU A 110 -3.06 5.65 -13.06
N ASN A 111 -3.71 4.70 -12.38
CA ASN A 111 -3.06 3.86 -11.37
C ASN A 111 -1.94 3.00 -11.97
N ASP A 112 -2.17 2.44 -13.16
CA ASP A 112 -1.19 1.61 -13.85
C ASP A 112 -0.03 2.46 -14.38
N ALA A 113 -0.34 3.61 -14.98
CA ALA A 113 0.65 4.58 -15.45
C ALA A 113 1.54 5.11 -14.31
N LEU A 114 0.94 5.50 -13.18
CA LEU A 114 1.66 5.96 -11.99
C LEU A 114 2.66 4.89 -11.52
N LYS A 115 2.20 3.65 -11.37
CA LYS A 115 3.06 2.54 -10.92
C LYS A 115 4.15 2.21 -11.94
N GLN A 116 3.86 2.29 -13.23
CA GLN A 116 4.84 2.05 -14.29
C GLN A 116 5.97 3.08 -14.25
N VAL A 117 5.67 4.35 -13.98
CA VAL A 117 6.66 5.43 -13.97
C VAL A 117 7.49 5.44 -12.69
N PHE A 118 6.87 5.25 -11.52
CA PHE A 118 7.54 5.49 -10.23
C PHE A 118 7.95 4.24 -9.47
N ARG A 119 7.58 3.03 -9.92
CA ARG A 119 8.06 1.80 -9.28
C ARG A 119 9.58 1.84 -9.19
N ALA A 120 10.08 1.68 -7.97
CA ALA A 120 11.49 1.64 -7.64
C ALA A 120 11.86 0.30 -6.99
N GLY A 121 13.13 -0.09 -7.14
CA GLY A 121 13.64 -1.36 -6.66
C GLY A 121 13.33 -2.54 -7.59
N ASN A 122 13.79 -3.72 -7.18
CA ASN A 122 13.60 -4.98 -7.89
C ASN A 122 12.28 -5.67 -7.45
N GLU A 123 12.14 -6.96 -7.72
CA GLU A 123 10.99 -7.77 -7.35
C GLU A 123 10.80 -7.96 -5.83
N SER A 124 11.85 -7.75 -5.00
CA SER A 124 11.76 -7.87 -3.54
C SER A 124 11.37 -6.57 -2.84
N ALA A 125 11.29 -5.44 -3.56
CA ALA A 125 10.96 -4.15 -2.98
C ALA A 125 9.45 -3.90 -2.89
N LEU A 126 9.01 -3.32 -1.77
CA LEU A 126 7.65 -2.84 -1.57
C LEU A 126 7.56 -1.37 -1.99
N ASN A 127 6.58 -1.05 -2.85
CA ASN A 127 6.27 0.32 -3.23
C ASN A 127 4.91 0.71 -2.65
N ILE A 128 4.89 1.76 -1.84
CA ILE A 128 3.67 2.30 -1.21
C ILE A 128 3.36 3.65 -1.84
N TYR A 129 2.11 3.87 -2.24
CA TYR A 129 1.65 5.12 -2.84
C TYR A 129 0.56 5.74 -1.99
N THR A 130 0.68 7.02 -1.63
CA THR A 130 -0.41 7.82 -1.06
C THR A 130 -0.96 8.76 -2.11
N VAL A 131 -2.28 8.83 -2.21
CA VAL A 131 -3.01 9.62 -3.22
C VAL A 131 -4.47 9.79 -2.77
N GLY A 132 -5.16 10.80 -3.31
CA GLY A 132 -6.61 11.01 -3.17
C GLY A 132 -7.04 11.87 -2.00
#